data_AF-A0A182S7E5-F1
#
_entry.id   AF-A0A182S7E5-F1
#
_cell.length_a   1.000
_cell.length_b   1.000
_cell.length_c   1.000
_cell.angle_alpha   90.00
_cell.angle_beta   90.00
_cell.angle_gamma   90.00
#
_symmetry.space_group_name_H-M   'P 1'
#
loop_
_entity.id
_entity.type
_entity.pdbx_description
1 polymer ?
#
loop_
_entity_poly.entity_id
_entity_poly.type
_entity_poly.pdbx_seq_one_letter_code
_entity_poly.pdbx_strand_id
1 'polypeptide(L)'
;MVKILMRADTHVSFTVPAEEPVAKCTLSQVLAALSVSLGSMVVGFSSAYTSPALVSMKDRNITSFEVTDQSGSWVGGIMPLAGLAGGILGGPMIEYLGRKNTILATATPFIISWLLIGCATHVAMVLV
;
A
#
# COMPACT_ATOMS: atom_id res chain seq x y z
N MET A 1 43.19 -12.62 2.40
CA MET A 1 43.77 -13.02 1.09
C MET A 1 43.04 -12.22 0.02
N VAL A 2 43.72 -11.24 -0.59
CA VAL A 2 43.13 -10.23 -1.49
C VAL A 2 43.06 -10.78 -2.91
N LYS A 3 41.91 -10.71 -3.57
CA LYS A 3 41.75 -11.11 -4.97
C LYS A 3 41.66 -9.86 -5.85
N ILE A 4 42.80 -9.42 -6.37
CA ILE A 4 42.88 -8.29 -7.32
C ILE A 4 42.54 -8.83 -8.70
N LEU A 5 41.41 -8.41 -9.25
CA LEU A 5 41.07 -8.64 -10.66
C LEU A 5 41.54 -7.43 -11.47
N MET A 6 42.48 -7.65 -12.38
CA MET A 6 43.03 -6.63 -13.26
C MET A 6 42.22 -6.56 -14.55
N ARG A 7 41.54 -5.42 -14.85
CA ARG A 7 41.11 -5.03 -16.21
C ARG A 7 40.57 -3.59 -16.36
N ALA A 8 41.17 -2.87 -17.33
CA ALA A 8 40.68 -1.80 -18.22
C ALA A 8 39.85 -0.60 -17.69
N ASP A 9 40.55 0.36 -17.08
CA ASP A 9 40.68 1.80 -17.45
C ASP A 9 39.54 2.85 -17.51
N THR A 10 38.25 2.64 -17.17
CA THR A 10 37.31 3.81 -17.11
C THR A 10 36.27 3.86 -15.99
N HIS A 11 36.45 3.19 -14.87
CA HIS A 11 35.52 3.32 -13.75
C HIS A 11 36.24 3.60 -12.44
N VAL A 12 35.76 4.64 -11.72
CA VAL A 12 36.10 4.97 -10.34
C VAL A 12 36.29 3.68 -9.55
N SER A 13 37.47 3.51 -8.95
CA SER A 13 37.85 2.34 -8.16
C SER A 13 36.88 2.19 -6.99
N PHE A 14 35.82 1.40 -7.15
CA PHE A 14 34.91 1.08 -6.06
C PHE A 14 35.61 0.09 -5.15
N THR A 15 36.27 0.61 -4.11
CA THR A 15 36.75 -0.22 -3.02
C THR A 15 35.52 -0.69 -2.24
N VAL A 16 35.14 -1.95 -2.38
CA VAL A 16 34.22 -2.58 -1.44
C VAL A 16 34.96 -2.60 -0.10
N PRO A 17 34.52 -1.88 0.94
CA PRO A 17 35.13 -2.03 2.26
C PRO A 17 35.06 -3.51 2.64
N ALA A 18 36.21 -4.10 2.95
CA ALA A 18 36.31 -5.52 3.32
C ALA A 18 35.55 -5.83 4.63
N GLU A 19 35.22 -4.80 5.41
CA GLU A 19 34.22 -4.86 6.45
C GLU A 19 32.84 -4.60 5.84
N GLU A 20 32.19 -5.68 5.39
CA GLU A 20 30.74 -5.65 5.24
C GLU A 20 30.15 -5.38 6.64
N PRO A 21 29.29 -4.36 6.82
CA PRO A 21 28.68 -4.12 8.12
C PRO A 21 27.92 -5.39 8.52
N VAL A 22 28.33 -6.01 9.62
CA VAL A 22 27.67 -7.21 10.14
C VAL A 22 26.19 -6.89 10.27
N ALA A 23 25.34 -7.61 9.53
CA ALA A 23 23.90 -7.40 9.54
C ALA A 23 23.37 -7.65 10.96
N LYS A 24 23.29 -6.59 11.76
CA LYS A 24 22.74 -6.66 13.12
C LYS A 24 21.24 -6.71 12.97
N CYS A 25 20.68 -7.91 13.09
CA CYS A 25 19.24 -8.10 13.15
C CYS A 25 18.73 -7.50 14.47
N THR A 26 18.30 -6.25 14.41
CA THR A 26 17.80 -5.52 15.58
C THR A 26 16.29 -5.64 15.65
N LEU A 27 15.73 -5.74 16.86
CA LEU A 27 14.27 -5.79 17.05
C LEU A 27 13.55 -4.64 16.36
N SER A 28 14.16 -3.45 16.31
CA SER A 28 13.61 -2.29 15.60
C SER A 28 13.46 -2.53 14.09
N GLN A 29 14.40 -3.22 13.43
CA GLN A 29 14.28 -3.57 12.01
C GLN A 29 13.17 -4.60 11.77
N VAL A 30 13.03 -5.60 12.66
CA VAL A 30 11.94 -6.58 12.57
C VAL A 30 10.58 -5.90 12.72
N LEU A 31 10.44 -5.01 13.70
CA LEU A 31 9.20 -4.23 13.90
C LEU A 31 8.90 -3.32 12.70
N ALA A 32 9.92 -2.69 12.11
CA ALA A 32 9.74 -1.87 10.91
C ALA A 32 9.28 -2.72 9.71
N ALA A 33 9.89 -3.88 9.48
CA ALA A 33 9.51 -4.80 8.40
C ALA A 33 8.10 -5.37 8.60
N LEU A 34 7.73 -5.69 9.85
CA LEU A 34 6.36 -6.10 10.20
C LEU A 34 5.35 -4.98 9.94
N SER A 35 5.66 -3.75 10.35
CA SER A 35 4.77 -2.60 10.12
C SER A 35 4.53 -2.35 8.62
N VAL A 36 5.56 -2.48 7.78
CA VAL A 36 5.42 -2.35 6.32
C VAL A 36 4.61 -3.53 5.73
N SER A 37 4.84 -4.75 6.22
CA SER A 37 4.09 -5.94 5.81
C SER A 37 2.61 -5.86 6.17
N LEU A 38 2.26 -5.26 7.31
CA LEU A 38 0.87 -4.99 7.67
C LEU A 38 0.20 -4.05 6.66
N GLY A 39 0.93 -3.07 6.14
CA GLY A 39 0.43 -2.20 5.06
C GLY A 39 0.03 -3.00 3.81
N SER A 40 0.87 -3.94 3.36
CA SER A 40 0.52 -4.78 2.20
C SER A 40 -0.65 -5.72 2.51
N MET A 41 -0.74 -6.23 3.74
CA MET A 41 -1.89 -7.03 4.20
C MET A 41 -3.20 -6.23 4.12
N VAL A 42 -3.21 -4.97 4.57
CA VAL A 42 -4.40 -4.10 4.50
C VAL A 42 -4.85 -3.89 3.04
N VAL A 43 -3.90 -3.68 2.12
CA VAL A 43 -4.19 -3.55 0.69
C VAL A 43 -4.82 -4.84 0.14
N GLY A 44 -4.26 -6.01 0.50
CA GLY A 44 -4.82 -7.32 0.11
C GLY A 44 -6.21 -7.60 0.69
N PHE A 45 -6.45 -7.19 1.94
CA PHE A 45 -7.78 -7.30 2.55
C PHE A 45 -8.79 -6.39 1.87
N SER A 46 -8.40 -5.15 1.56
CA SER A 46 -9.26 -4.17 0.89
C SER A 46 -9.68 -4.66 -0.50
N SER A 47 -8.78 -5.32 -1.23
CA SER A 47 -9.10 -5.86 -2.55
C SER A 47 -10.01 -7.09 -2.52
N ALA A 48 -9.86 -7.94 -1.51
CA ALA A 48 -10.73 -9.10 -1.30
C ALA A 48 -12.11 -8.71 -0.74
N TYR A 49 -12.18 -7.65 0.08
CA TYR A 49 -13.40 -7.22 0.78
C TYR A 49 -14.57 -6.91 -0.16
N THR A 50 -14.28 -6.35 -1.34
CA THR A 50 -15.31 -5.98 -2.34
C THR A 50 -16.19 -7.16 -2.76
N SER A 51 -15.66 -8.40 -2.77
CA SER A 51 -16.40 -9.59 -3.19
C SER A 51 -17.59 -9.93 -2.26
N PRO A 52 -17.39 -10.19 -0.95
CA PRO A 52 -18.51 -10.41 -0.02
C PRO A 52 -19.33 -9.14 0.25
N ALA A 53 -18.70 -7.96 0.22
CA ALA A 53 -19.38 -6.70 0.43
C ALA A 53 -20.47 -6.45 -0.62
N LEU A 54 -20.19 -6.72 -1.90
CA LEU A 54 -21.15 -6.52 -2.98
C LEU A 54 -22.37 -7.45 -2.85
N VAL A 55 -22.17 -8.69 -2.39
CA VAL A 55 -23.28 -9.64 -2.13
C VAL A 55 -24.15 -9.15 -0.98
N SER A 56 -23.53 -8.72 0.13
CA SER A 56 -24.26 -8.19 1.28
C SER A 56 -24.98 -6.86 1.00
N MET A 57 -24.46 -6.04 0.08
CA MET A 57 -25.06 -4.76 -0.30
C MET A 57 -26.19 -4.88 -1.33
N LYS A 58 -26.30 -6.01 -2.04
CA LYS A 58 -27.47 -6.30 -2.89
C LYS A 58 -28.65 -6.86 -2.10
N ASP A 59 -28.42 -7.32 -0.88
CA ASP A 59 -29.48 -7.83 -0.02
C ASP A 59 -30.21 -6.66 0.67
N ARG A 60 -31.45 -6.43 0.22
CA ARG A 60 -32.36 -5.38 0.70
C ARG A 60 -32.82 -5.59 2.16
N ASN A 61 -32.58 -6.76 2.75
CA ASN A 61 -32.90 -7.00 4.17
C ASN A 61 -31.84 -6.40 5.12
N ILE A 62 -30.63 -6.13 4.60
CA ILE A 62 -29.46 -5.77 5.40
C ILE A 62 -29.06 -4.31 5.19
N THR A 63 -29.40 -3.73 4.03
CA THR A 63 -29.00 -2.37 3.66
C THR A 63 -30.21 -1.48 3.36
N SER A 64 -30.16 -0.23 3.82
CA SER A 64 -31.22 0.78 3.63
C SER A 64 -31.19 1.43 2.24
N PHE A 65 -30.19 1.13 1.41
CA PHE A 65 -29.98 1.72 0.10
C PHE A 65 -29.74 0.63 -0.96
N GLU A 66 -30.30 0.83 -2.16
CA GLU A 66 -30.17 -0.13 -3.26
C GLU A 66 -28.86 0.10 -4.04
N VAL A 67 -28.00 -0.92 -4.09
CA VAL A 67 -26.82 -0.92 -4.96
C VAL A 67 -27.19 -1.44 -6.35
N THR A 68 -27.35 -0.52 -7.30
CA THR A 68 -27.53 -0.84 -8.72
C THR A 68 -26.27 -1.52 -9.29
N ASP A 69 -26.42 -2.36 -10.31
CA ASP A 69 -25.29 -3.07 -10.97
C ASP A 69 -24.18 -2.12 -11.46
N GLN A 70 -24.56 -0.91 -11.88
CA GLN A 70 -23.61 0.14 -12.27
C GLN A 70 -22.73 0.57 -11.09
N SER A 71 -23.33 0.81 -9.92
CA SER A 71 -22.60 1.19 -8.72
C SER A 71 -21.67 0.09 -8.25
N GLY A 72 -22.10 -1.17 -8.31
CA GLY A 72 -21.24 -2.31 -7.99
C GLY A 72 -20.01 -2.42 -8.90
N SER A 73 -20.16 -2.08 -10.19
CA SER A 73 -19.04 -2.04 -11.13
C SER A 73 -18.03 -0.93 -10.78
N TRP A 74 -18.51 0.22 -10.30
CA TRP A 74 -17.64 1.31 -9.82
C TRP A 74 -16.88 0.95 -8.54
N VAL A 75 -17.49 0.21 -7.61
CA VAL A 75 -16.79 -0.26 -6.39
C VAL A 75 -15.58 -1.14 -6.76
N GLY A 76 -15.72 -2.01 -7.77
CA GLY A 76 -14.60 -2.80 -8.27
C GLY A 76 -13.59 -2.00 -9.09
N GLY A 77 -14.04 -1.01 -9.85
CA GLY A 77 -13.21 -0.21 -10.77
C GLY A 77 -12.42 0.93 -10.13
N ILE A 78 -12.87 1.47 -8.99
CA ILE A 78 -12.17 2.55 -8.28
C ILE A 78 -10.81 2.08 -7.75
N MET A 79 -10.71 0.85 -7.25
CA MET A 79 -9.47 0.33 -6.68
C MET A 79 -8.28 0.34 -7.64
N PRO A 80 -8.36 -0.22 -8.88
CA PRO A 80 -7.26 -0.11 -9.83
C PRO A 80 -7.00 1.34 -10.29
N LEU A 81 -8.04 2.18 -10.35
CA LEU A 81 -7.88 3.61 -10.69
C LEU A 81 -7.12 4.37 -9.59
N ALA A 82 -7.44 4.10 -8.33
CA ALA A 82 -6.73 4.62 -7.16
C ALA A 82 -5.29 4.08 -7.11
N GLY A 83 -5.08 2.82 -7.50
CA GLY A 83 -3.74 2.23 -7.66
C GLY A 83 -2.89 2.96 -8.71
N LEU A 84 -3.48 3.29 -9.87
CA LEU A 84 -2.81 4.08 -10.91
C LEU A 84 -2.45 5.48 -10.40
N ALA A 85 -3.42 6.19 -9.81
CA ALA A 85 -3.19 7.53 -9.26
C ALA A 85 -2.15 7.51 -8.13
N GLY A 86 -2.24 6.54 -7.22
CA GLY A 86 -1.30 6.33 -6.13
C GLY A 86 0.10 5.97 -6.61
N GLY A 87 0.23 5.21 -7.71
CA GLY A 87 1.53 4.91 -8.33
C GLY A 87 2.22 6.15 -8.89
N ILE A 88 1.47 7.02 -9.55
CA ILE A 88 1.99 8.28 -10.11
C ILE A 88 2.41 9.24 -8.98
N LEU A 89 1.58 9.38 -7.96
CA LEU A 89 1.83 10.30 -6.84
C LEU A 89 2.85 9.75 -5.83
N GLY A 90 2.97 8.44 -5.70
CA GLY A 90 3.78 7.78 -4.69
C GLY A 90 5.29 8.04 -4.83
N GLY A 91 5.79 8.09 -6.07
CA GLY A 91 7.21 8.37 -6.34
C GLY A 91 7.65 9.74 -5.79
N PRO A 92 7.04 10.85 -6.25
CA PRO A 92 7.34 12.19 -5.74
C PRO A 92 7.11 12.31 -4.22
N MET A 93 6.04 11.72 -3.68
CA MET A 93 5.72 11.83 -2.25
C MET A 93 6.82 11.23 -1.37
N ILE A 94 7.38 10.09 -1.78
CA ILE A 94 8.48 9.43 -1.05
C ILE A 94 9.76 10.27 -1.08
N GLU A 95 10.04 10.93 -2.20
CA GLU A 95 11.25 11.74 -2.40
C GLU A 95 11.19 13.07 -1.64
N TYR A 96 10.04 13.76 -1.65
CA TYR A 96 9.87 15.06 -0.98
C TYR A 96 9.56 14.95 0.53
N LEU A 97 8.68 14.02 0.93
CA LEU A 97 8.18 13.92 2.30
C LEU A 97 8.97 12.93 3.17
N GLY A 98 9.75 12.06 2.52
CA GLY A 98 10.50 10.98 3.13
C GLY A 98 9.67 9.69 3.32
N ARG A 99 10.38 8.56 3.27
CA ARG A 99 9.79 7.20 3.25
C ARG A 99 8.87 6.90 4.44
N LYS A 100 9.28 7.26 5.66
CA LYS A 100 8.50 7.01 6.89
C LYS A 100 7.22 7.83 6.96
N ASN A 101 7.32 9.13 6.67
CA ASN A 101 6.18 10.04 6.75
C ASN A 101 5.16 9.73 5.65
N THR A 102 5.63 9.32 4.47
CA THR A 102 4.73 8.89 3.38
C THR A 102 3.91 7.67 3.79
N ILE A 103 4.51 6.66 4.43
CA ILE A 103 3.80 5.47 4.92
C ILE A 103 2.80 5.83 6.03
N LEU A 104 3.15 6.75 6.93
CA LEU A 104 2.22 7.21 7.96
C LEU A 104 1.06 8.04 7.36
N ALA A 105 1.36 8.87 6.36
CA ALA A 105 0.37 9.68 5.67
C ALA A 105 -0.62 8.83 4.87
N THR A 106 -0.23 7.66 4.35
CA THR A 106 -1.15 6.73 3.68
C THR A 106 -2.04 5.97 4.67
N ALA A 107 -1.62 5.81 5.93
CA ALA A 107 -2.47 5.16 6.94
C ALA A 107 -3.72 5.98 7.26
N THR A 108 -3.62 7.31 7.26
CA THR A 108 -4.76 8.21 7.54
C THR A 108 -5.94 8.04 6.58
N PRO A 109 -5.78 8.13 5.24
CA PRO A 109 -6.88 7.90 4.31
C PRO A 109 -7.40 6.47 4.40
N PHE A 110 -6.54 5.46 4.63
CA PHE A 110 -7.02 4.09 4.84
C PHE A 110 -7.98 3.98 6.04
N ILE A 111 -7.63 4.56 7.18
CA ILE A 111 -8.51 4.55 8.37
C ILE A 111 -9.82 5.27 8.08
N ILE A 112 -9.76 6.44 7.44
CA ILE A 112 -10.95 7.22 7.08
C ILE A 112 -11.85 6.41 6.14
N SER A 113 -11.29 5.79 5.09
CA SER A 113 -12.04 4.96 4.14
C SER A 113 -12.75 3.80 4.84
N TRP A 114 -12.08 3.08 5.74
CA TRP A 114 -12.70 1.99 6.50
C TRP A 114 -13.83 2.48 7.42
N LEU A 115 -13.68 3.67 8.03
CA LEU A 115 -14.75 4.28 8.82
C LEU A 115 -15.94 4.70 7.95
N LEU A 116 -15.70 5.25 6.76
CA LEU A 116 -16.74 5.60 5.81
C LEU A 116 -17.53 4.37 5.34
N ILE A 117 -16.84 3.27 5.06
CA ILE A 117 -17.48 1.99 4.69
C ILE A 117 -18.31 1.45 5.86
N GLY A 118 -17.79 1.49 7.09
CA GLY A 118 -18.48 1.00 8.29
C GLY A 118 -19.72 1.83 8.68
N CYS A 119 -19.70 3.13 8.43
CA CYS A 119 -20.82 4.05 8.68
C CYS A 119 -21.61 4.39 7.40
N ALA A 120 -21.49 3.58 6.35
CA ALA A 120 -22.09 3.89 5.06
C ALA A 120 -23.63 3.90 5.15
N THR A 121 -24.22 5.05 4.84
CA THR A 121 -25.68 5.26 4.71
C THR A 121 -26.11 5.46 3.27
N HIS A 122 -25.15 5.74 2.38
CA HIS A 122 -25.33 5.93 0.95
C HIS A 122 -24.22 5.22 0.18
N VAL A 123 -24.52 4.79 -1.05
CA VAL A 123 -23.57 4.12 -1.96
C VAL A 123 -22.28 4.92 -2.16
N ALA A 124 -22.37 6.25 -2.18
CA ALA A 124 -21.21 7.15 -2.32
C ALA A 124 -20.19 7.01 -1.19
N MET A 125 -20.60 6.60 0.01
CA MET A 125 -19.68 6.42 1.15
C MET A 125 -18.86 5.12 1.04
N VAL A 126 -19.32 4.18 0.21
CA VAL A 126 -18.60 2.93 -0.10
C VAL A 126 -17.62 3.14 -1.27
N LEU A 127 -17.84 4.17 -2.08
CA LEU A 127 -16.98 4.57 -3.19
C LEU A 127 -15.84 5.45 -2.67
N VAL A 128 -14.87 4.82 -2.02
CA VAL A 128 -13.69 5.46 -1.39
C VAL A 128 -12.38 4.92 -1.94
#